data_AF-A0A5Q0TIT4-F1
#
_entry.id   AF-A0A5Q0TIT4-F1
#
_cell.length_a   1.000
_cell.length_b   1.000
_cell.length_c   1.000
_cell.angle_alpha   90.00
_cell.angle_beta   90.00
_cell.angle_gamma   90.00
#
_symmetry.space_group_name_H-M   'P 1'
#
loop_
_entity.id
_entity.type
_entity.pdbx_description
1 polymer ?
#
loop_
_entity_poly.entity_id
_entity_poly.type
_entity_poly.pdbx_seq_one_letter_code
_entity_poly.pdbx_strand_id
1 'polypeptide(L)'
;MKLKPFKKIHHSSFPPERNRKHPHHVYQSSQYLVQIYLESESLTRITVNSVKRKGSNWQDGITFDELQAIKSAVGYGDSCAVEVYPEDSELINDANMRHLWVLSERPDFAWTRDKNARRI
;
A
#
# COMPACT_ATOMS: atom_id res chain seq x y z
N MET A 1 -17.90 -0.59 -0.08
CA MET A 1 -17.43 -0.75 -1.48
C MET A 1 -17.02 -2.21 -1.71
N LYS A 2 -17.15 -2.78 -2.91
CA LYS A 2 -16.75 -4.17 -3.21
C LYS A 2 -15.43 -4.18 -3.99
N LEU A 3 -14.34 -4.63 -3.38
CA LEU A 3 -13.08 -4.89 -4.09
C LEU A 3 -13.26 -6.06 -5.05
N LYS A 4 -12.75 -5.92 -6.28
CA LYS A 4 -12.62 -7.06 -7.17
C LYS A 4 -11.48 -7.98 -6.70
N PRO A 5 -11.61 -9.30 -6.92
CA PRO A 5 -10.59 -10.26 -6.52
C PRO A 5 -9.22 -9.91 -7.09
N PHE A 6 -8.20 -10.06 -6.25
CA PHE A 6 -6.81 -9.94 -6.66
C PHE A 6 -6.29 -11.28 -7.18
N LYS A 7 -5.51 -11.22 -8.25
CA LYS A 7 -4.67 -12.30 -8.75
C LYS A 7 -3.23 -12.02 -8.33
N LYS A 8 -2.58 -12.99 -7.66
CA LYS A 8 -1.13 -12.93 -7.42
C LYS A 8 -0.40 -13.17 -8.74
N ILE A 9 0.51 -12.27 -9.08
CA ILE A 9 1.31 -12.34 -10.32
C ILE A 9 2.58 -13.12 -10.03
N HIS A 10 2.92 -14.04 -10.93
CA HIS A 10 4.14 -14.85 -10.80
C HIS A 10 5.38 -14.01 -11.11
N HIS A 11 6.49 -14.26 -10.41
CA HIS A 11 7.72 -13.47 -10.52
C HIS A 11 8.27 -13.42 -11.96
N SER A 12 8.09 -14.49 -12.73
CA SER A 12 8.51 -14.55 -14.14
C SER A 12 7.80 -13.56 -15.06
N SER A 13 6.69 -12.96 -14.61
CA SER A 13 5.93 -11.96 -15.36
C SER A 13 6.31 -10.53 -15.00
N PHE A 14 7.31 -10.33 -14.13
CA PHE A 14 7.74 -9.00 -13.72
C PHE A 14 8.57 -8.34 -14.85
N PRO A 15 8.48 -7.01 -15.02
CA PRO A 15 9.30 -6.31 -16.00
C PRO A 15 10.80 -6.51 -15.70
N PRO A 16 11.65 -6.51 -16.75
CA PRO A 16 13.08 -6.81 -16.62
C PRO A 16 13.79 -5.84 -15.66
N GLU A 17 14.81 -6.38 -14.99
CA GLU A 17 15.63 -5.72 -13.98
C GLU A 17 16.18 -4.37 -14.45
N ARG A 18 15.77 -3.29 -13.76
CA ARG A 18 16.33 -1.93 -13.94
C ARG A 18 17.01 -1.44 -12.65
N ASN A 19 17.92 -2.24 -12.08
CA ASN A 19 18.72 -1.88 -10.88
C ASN A 19 17.88 -1.41 -9.67
N ARG A 20 16.64 -1.87 -9.53
CA ARG A 20 15.72 -1.49 -8.45
C ARG A 20 15.33 -2.73 -7.64
N LYS A 21 15.08 -2.55 -6.34
CA LYS A 21 14.50 -3.62 -5.49
C LYS A 21 13.26 -4.22 -6.18
N HIS A 22 13.18 -5.54 -6.22
CA HIS A 22 11.99 -6.24 -6.72
C HIS A 22 10.89 -6.22 -5.67
N PRO A 23 9.62 -6.08 -6.09
CA PRO A 23 8.53 -6.37 -5.19
C PRO A 23 8.59 -7.85 -4.79
N HIS A 24 8.52 -8.13 -3.50
CA HIS A 24 8.39 -9.47 -2.95
C HIS A 24 7.12 -10.16 -3.47
N HIS A 25 6.00 -9.43 -3.50
CA HIS A 25 4.74 -9.90 -4.08
C HIS A 25 4.09 -8.82 -4.95
N VAL A 26 3.40 -9.25 -6.00
CA VAL A 26 2.57 -8.38 -6.83
C VAL A 26 1.18 -8.99 -6.94
N TYR A 27 0.17 -8.17 -6.68
CA TYR A 27 -1.23 -8.50 -6.81
C TYR A 27 -1.88 -7.55 -7.80
N GLN A 28 -2.73 -8.07 -8.67
CA GLN A 28 -3.42 -7.28 -9.68
C GLN A 28 -4.90 -7.61 -9.69
N SER A 29 -5.74 -6.59 -9.79
CA SER A 29 -7.17 -6.72 -10.11
C SER A 29 -7.50 -5.80 -11.28
N SER A 30 -8.74 -5.81 -11.74
CA SER A 30 -9.19 -4.84 -12.76
C SER A 30 -9.28 -3.40 -12.22
N GLN A 31 -8.97 -3.17 -10.94
CA GLN A 31 -9.07 -1.85 -10.30
C GLN A 31 -7.71 -1.36 -9.81
N TYR A 32 -6.85 -2.25 -9.33
CA TYR A 32 -5.59 -1.87 -8.70
C TYR A 32 -4.45 -2.79 -9.08
N LEU A 33 -3.25 -2.22 -9.10
CA LEU A 33 -1.98 -2.93 -9.02
C LEU A 33 -1.41 -2.68 -7.62
N VAL A 34 -1.07 -3.74 -6.91
CA VAL A 34 -0.54 -3.71 -5.55
C VAL A 34 0.80 -4.41 -5.54
N GLN A 35 1.83 -3.76 -5.00
CA GLN A 35 3.17 -4.33 -4.94
C GLN A 35 3.67 -4.25 -3.50
N ILE A 36 4.29 -5.32 -3.03
CA ILE A 36 4.77 -5.46 -1.66
C ILE A 36 6.29 -5.52 -1.70
N TYR A 37 6.94 -4.67 -0.92
CA TYR A 37 8.38 -4.62 -0.75
C TYR A 37 8.74 -4.90 0.70
N LEU A 38 9.70 -5.80 0.92
CA LEU A 38 10.31 -5.99 2.23
C LEU A 38 11.47 -4.98 2.32
N GLU A 39 11.25 -3.89 3.04
CA GLU A 39 12.23 -2.81 3.13
C GLU A 39 13.29 -3.11 4.19
N SER A 40 12.86 -3.73 5.29
CA SER A 40 13.67 -4.35 6.34
C SER A 40 12.87 -5.48 7.03
N GLU A 41 13.47 -6.14 8.02
CA GLU A 41 12.78 -7.14 8.87
C GLU A 41 11.54 -6.57 9.58
N SER A 42 11.54 -5.27 9.90
CA SER A 42 10.49 -4.62 10.69
C SER A 42 9.54 -3.75 9.88
N LEU A 43 9.79 -3.59 8.57
CA LEU A 43 9.11 -2.63 7.72
C LEU A 43 8.77 -3.22 6.35
N THR A 44 7.48 -3.26 6.05
CA THR A 44 6.96 -3.63 4.73
C THR A 44 6.33 -2.42 4.06
N ARG A 45 6.64 -2.18 2.80
CA ARG A 45 5.99 -1.15 1.99
C ARG A 45 5.01 -1.79 1.02
N ILE A 46 3.76 -1.35 1.05
CA ILE A 46 2.75 -1.67 0.06
C ILE A 46 2.57 -0.45 -0.84
N THR A 47 2.81 -0.60 -2.13
CA THR A 47 2.44 0.41 -3.14
C THR A 47 1.10 0.02 -3.75
N VAL A 48 0.22 1.01 -3.94
CA VAL A 48 -1.10 0.82 -4.52
C VAL A 48 -1.31 1.82 -5.64
N ASN A 49 -1.53 1.32 -6.86
CA ASN A 49 -1.82 2.12 -8.03
C ASN A 49 -3.22 1.79 -8.55
N SER A 50 -4.02 2.81 -8.87
CA SER A 50 -5.27 2.61 -9.59
C SER A 50 -4.95 2.30 -11.07
N VAL A 51 -5.55 1.23 -11.60
CA VAL A 51 -5.43 0.85 -13.02
C VAL A 51 -6.61 1.37 -13.85
N LYS A 52 -7.52 2.15 -13.24
CA LYS A 52 -8.61 2.79 -13.97
C LYS A 52 -8.06 4.01 -14.71
N ARG A 53 -8.46 4.16 -15.97
CA ARG A 53 -8.16 5.35 -16.77
C ARG A 53 -9.33 6.34 -16.67
N LYS A 54 -9.00 7.62 -16.61
CA LYS A 54 -9.91 8.76 -16.81
C LYS A 54 -9.39 9.54 -18.02
N GLY A 55 -9.87 9.18 -19.22
CA GLY A 55 -9.35 9.74 -20.48
C GLY A 55 -7.89 9.31 -20.73
N SER A 56 -7.01 10.27 -20.98
CA SER A 56 -5.56 10.04 -21.14
C SER A 56 -4.81 9.82 -19.82
N ASN A 57 -5.45 10.14 -18.69
CA ASN A 57 -4.81 10.13 -17.36
C ASN A 57 -5.28 8.93 -16.53
N TRP A 58 -4.51 8.56 -15.51
CA TRP A 58 -4.95 7.58 -14.52
C TRP A 58 -5.95 8.22 -13.56
N GLN A 59 -6.98 7.47 -13.14
CA GLN A 59 -7.98 7.97 -12.18
C GLN A 59 -7.39 7.98 -10.78
N ASP A 60 -7.05 9.16 -10.29
CA ASP A 60 -6.62 9.44 -8.92
C ASP A 60 -7.81 9.45 -7.92
N GLY A 61 -7.51 9.44 -6.63
CA GLY A 61 -8.47 9.49 -5.53
C GLY A 61 -8.72 8.15 -4.84
N ILE A 62 -7.67 7.34 -4.64
CA ILE A 62 -7.79 6.11 -3.85
C ILE A 62 -8.15 6.48 -2.41
N THR A 63 -9.30 6.00 -1.92
CA THR A 63 -9.82 6.43 -0.62
C THR A 63 -9.19 5.64 0.53
N PHE A 64 -9.31 6.18 1.75
CA PHE A 64 -8.90 5.47 2.96
C PHE A 64 -9.53 4.07 3.08
N ASP A 65 -10.84 3.96 2.83
CA ASP A 65 -11.56 2.69 2.90
C ASP A 65 -11.04 1.67 1.88
N GLU A 66 -10.67 2.14 0.69
CA GLU A 66 -10.06 1.31 -0.35
C GLU A 66 -8.68 0.82 0.09
N LEU A 67 -7.83 1.70 0.61
CA LEU A 67 -6.50 1.34 1.11
C LEU A 67 -6.58 0.33 2.25
N GLN A 68 -7.47 0.54 3.22
CA GLN A 68 -7.67 -0.37 4.35
C GLN A 68 -8.18 -1.75 3.88
N ALA A 69 -9.11 -1.78 2.93
CA ALA A 69 -9.62 -3.02 2.36
C ALA A 69 -8.54 -3.76 1.54
N ILE A 70 -7.72 -3.05 0.77
CA ILE A 70 -6.63 -3.61 -0.03
C ILE A 70 -5.55 -4.20 0.90
N LYS A 71 -5.10 -3.44 1.91
CA LYS A 71 -4.16 -3.90 2.93
C LYS A 71 -4.61 -5.21 3.56
N SER A 72 -5.89 -5.30 3.90
CA SER A 72 -6.50 -6.51 4.46
C SER A 72 -6.50 -7.67 3.45
N ALA A 73 -6.90 -7.42 2.20
CA ALA A 73 -6.99 -8.44 1.16
C ALA A 73 -5.63 -9.04 0.76
N VAL A 74 -4.53 -8.29 0.92
CA VAL A 74 -3.17 -8.78 0.63
C VAL A 74 -2.44 -9.33 1.86
N GLY A 75 -3.15 -9.55 2.97
CA GLY A 75 -2.66 -10.31 4.13
C GLY A 75 -2.23 -9.48 5.34
N TYR A 76 -2.42 -8.15 5.33
CA TYR A 76 -1.97 -7.26 6.40
C TYR A 76 -3.14 -6.62 7.17
N GLY A 77 -4.27 -7.31 7.26
CA GLY A 77 -5.49 -6.82 7.93
C GLY A 77 -5.23 -6.43 9.39
N ASP A 78 -4.47 -7.26 10.09
CA ASP A 78 -4.20 -7.14 11.52
C ASP A 78 -3.00 -6.25 11.86
N SER A 79 -2.24 -5.79 10.86
CA SER A 79 -1.06 -4.94 11.05
C SER A 79 -1.42 -3.44 10.99
N CYS A 80 -0.74 -2.60 11.76
CA CYS A 80 -0.83 -1.15 11.58
C CYS A 80 -0.03 -0.72 10.34
N ALA A 81 -0.55 0.27 9.62
CA ALA A 81 0.16 0.90 8.52
C ALA A 81 0.02 2.41 8.59
N VAL A 82 1.04 3.12 8.13
CA VAL A 82 1.08 4.58 8.06
C VAL A 82 1.29 5.06 6.64
N GLU A 83 0.72 6.20 6.30
CA GLU A 83 1.08 6.97 5.11
C GLU A 83 2.02 8.09 5.54
N VAL A 84 3.15 8.22 4.86
CA VAL A 84 4.15 9.25 5.13
C VAL A 84 3.93 10.40 4.15
N TYR A 85 3.78 11.61 4.69
CA TYR A 85 3.74 12.85 3.92
C TYR A 85 5.12 13.49 4.08
N PRO A 86 5.90 13.62 2.99
CA PRO A 86 7.26 14.15 3.06
C PRO A 86 7.25 15.66 3.34
N GLU A 87 8.42 16.19 3.66
CA GLU A 87 8.67 17.64 3.67
C GLU A 87 8.39 18.24 2.29
N ASP A 88 7.96 19.50 2.23
CA ASP A 88 7.61 20.18 0.97
C ASP A 88 8.77 20.17 -0.05
N SER A 89 10.02 20.21 0.42
CA SER A 89 11.22 20.14 -0.44
C SER A 89 11.41 18.78 -1.11
N GLU A 90 10.88 17.72 -0.52
CA GLU A 90 10.98 16.33 -0.97
C GLU A 90 9.66 15.85 -1.61
N LEU A 91 8.65 16.72 -1.71
CA LEU A 91 7.35 16.38 -2.28
C LEU A 91 7.44 16.20 -3.79
N ILE A 92 7.30 14.95 -4.23
CA ILE A 92 7.18 14.57 -5.64
C ILE A 92 5.78 14.01 -5.88
N ASN A 93 4.95 14.75 -6.63
CA ASN A 93 3.57 14.36 -6.92
C ASN A 93 3.36 14.09 -8.43
N ASP A 94 3.99 13.03 -8.95
CA ASP A 94 3.98 12.68 -10.37
C ASP A 94 3.34 11.31 -10.67
N ALA A 95 2.72 10.67 -9.67
CA ALA A 95 2.12 9.35 -9.85
C ALA A 95 0.83 9.19 -9.03
N ASN A 96 -0.16 8.52 -9.64
CA ASN A 96 -1.36 8.04 -8.97
C ASN A 96 -1.04 6.77 -8.15
N MET A 97 -0.25 6.97 -7.09
CA MET A 97 0.30 5.91 -6.26
C MET A 97 0.19 6.32 -4.79
N ARG A 98 -0.32 5.38 -3.97
CA ARG A 98 -0.32 5.50 -2.51
C ARG A 98 0.66 4.49 -1.92
N HIS A 99 1.27 4.87 -0.79
CA HIS A 99 2.26 4.05 -0.09
C HIS A 99 1.79 3.81 1.34
N LEU A 100 1.57 2.54 1.68
CA LEU A 100 1.34 2.12 3.06
C LEU A 100 2.63 1.51 3.60
N TRP A 101 3.12 2.05 4.70
CA TRP A 101 4.23 1.50 5.45
C TRP A 101 3.68 0.66 6.59
N VAL A 102 3.67 -0.64 6.40
CA VAL A 102 3.21 -1.62 7.38
C VAL A 102 4.30 -1.85 8.41
N LEU A 103 3.94 -1.63 9.66
CA LEU A 103 4.83 -1.74 10.81
C LEU A 103 4.69 -3.13 11.41
N SER A 104 5.83 -3.73 11.78
CA SER A 104 5.90 -5.00 12.50
C SER A 104 5.20 -4.93 13.87
N GLU A 105 5.29 -3.78 14.53
CA GLU A 105 4.63 -3.50 15.80
C GLU A 105 3.64 -2.34 15.68
N ARG A 106 2.63 -2.35 16.54
CA ARG A 106 1.66 -1.24 16.62
C ARG A 106 2.37 -0.01 17.21
N PRO A 107 2.36 1.15 16.54
CA PRO A 107 2.98 2.34 17.11
C PRO A 107 2.11 2.91 18.24
N ASP A 108 2.76 3.49 19.26
CA ASP A 108 2.08 4.01 20.46
C ASP A 108 1.07 5.13 20.16
N PHE A 109 1.32 5.91 19.10
CA PHE A 109 0.41 6.97 18.67
C PHE A 109 -0.84 6.45 17.95
N ALA A 110 -0.90 5.17 17.57
CA ALA A 110 -2.07 4.61 16.91
C ALA A 110 -3.29 4.63 17.85
N TRP A 111 -4.42 5.12 17.35
CA TRP A 111 -5.67 5.06 18.12
C TRP A 111 -6.13 3.64 18.31
N THR A 112 -6.70 3.35 19.48
CA THR A 112 -7.25 2.04 19.83
C THR A 112 -8.68 2.18 20.30
N ARG A 113 -9.48 1.13 20.07
CA ARG A 113 -10.85 1.05 20.56
C ARG A 113 -10.89 0.85 22.07
N ASP A 114 -9.83 0.30 22.65
CA ASP A 114 -9.71 0.13 24.09
C ASP A 114 -9.41 1.47 24.77
N LYS A 115 -10.40 2.00 25.47
CA LYS A 115 -10.28 3.28 26.18
C LYS A 115 -9.27 3.21 27.34
N ASN A 116 -8.90 2.03 27.82
CA ASN A 116 -7.98 1.84 28.94
C ASN A 116 -6.51 1.70 28.52
N ALA A 117 -6.24 1.39 27.25
CA ALA A 117 -4.89 1.16 26.74
C ALA A 117 -4.03 2.44 26.60
N ARG A 118 -4.58 3.62 26.88
CA ARG A 118 -3.91 4.93 26.79
C ARG A 118 -3.57 5.57 28.13
N ARG A 119 -3.67 4.82 29.24
CA ARG A 119 -3.20 5.31 30.56
C ARG A 119 -1.70 5.12 30.64
N ILE A 120 -0.97 6.12 30.16
CA ILE A 120 0.44 6.36 30.48
C ILE A 120 0.47 7.47 31.53
#